data_AF-A0A2W4Z4J3-F1
#
_entry.id   AF-A0A2W4Z4J3-F1
#
_cell.length_a   1.000
_cell.length_b   1.000
_cell.length_c   1.000
_cell.angle_alpha   90.00
_cell.angle_beta   90.00
_cell.angle_gamma   90.00
#
_symmetry.space_group_name_H-M   'P 1'
#
loop_
_entity.id
_entity.type
_entity.pdbx_description
1 polymer ?
#
loop_
_entity_poly.entity_id
_entity_poly.type
_entity_poly.pdbx_seq_one_letter_code
_entity_poly.pdbx_strand_id
1 'polypeptide(L)'
;MGEAWFMAPEREMYPQLLGDIATLPDDAVMQPLEEIASGSSNFGLLAEWVEWFHYLLPQLIVRRWKPTYFQPAERLFTAFMNQHPDVEGTLPYPEFYDDALHTLGRYIMSPIFWPDGELDFANCLSKWTGPSGVAGWWRAGNLISASLFFSAKYLAASNVEAWFRSVIGISDRHWQLQVITWLTGANPILTGEINQPAELPENGPFDVGWDWSHAVKGSDVGGSFLPLDNRRAIVEVAHDMKVGALFEDVWTDPTMSAIAAEAAGLPEAFLQRYQINNGS
;
A
#
# COMPACT_ATOMS: atom_id res chain seq x y z
N MET A 1 -22.36 13.22 -0.47
CA MET A 1 -21.75 12.27 0.46
C MET A 1 -22.21 12.68 1.84
N GLY A 2 -22.68 11.72 2.63
CA GLY A 2 -23.11 11.88 4.01
C GLY A 2 -22.21 11.15 4.99
N GLU A 3 -21.97 11.72 6.17
CA GLU A 3 -21.22 11.08 7.25
C GLU A 3 -21.71 9.67 7.54
N ALA A 4 -20.78 8.73 7.69
CA ALA A 4 -21.09 7.34 7.97
C ALA A 4 -21.72 7.12 9.36
N TRP A 5 -21.55 8.06 10.30
CA TRP A 5 -21.92 7.86 11.71
C TRP A 5 -23.34 8.30 12.06
N PHE A 6 -24.10 8.85 11.11
CA PHE A 6 -25.51 9.14 11.33
C PHE A 6 -26.37 8.75 10.12
N MET A 7 -27.12 7.66 10.28
CA MET A 7 -28.45 7.52 9.66
C MET A 7 -29.45 8.52 10.29
N ALA A 8 -29.01 9.74 10.60
CA ALA A 8 -29.90 10.82 11.00
C ALA A 8 -30.72 11.27 9.78
N PRO A 9 -31.91 11.86 10.01
CA PRO A 9 -32.70 12.48 8.95
C PRO A 9 -31.93 13.56 8.18
N GLU A 10 -30.95 14.21 8.83
CA GLU A 10 -30.08 15.21 8.24
C GLU A 10 -28.66 14.62 8.12
N ARG A 11 -28.10 14.65 6.91
CA ARG A 11 -26.74 14.19 6.62
C ARG A 11 -25.85 15.41 6.45
N GLU A 12 -24.64 15.36 6.99
CA GLU A 12 -23.60 16.31 6.60
C GLU A 12 -23.34 16.15 5.11
N MET A 13 -23.33 17.24 4.35
CA MET A 13 -23.08 17.19 2.92
C MET A 13 -21.76 17.88 2.63
N TYR A 14 -21.01 17.36 1.66
CA TYR A 14 -19.76 17.97 1.17
C TYR A 14 -19.94 18.66 -0.19
N PRO A 15 -20.75 19.73 -0.32
CA PRO A 15 -21.00 20.39 -1.60
C PRO A 15 -19.73 20.97 -2.23
N GLN A 16 -18.72 21.30 -1.43
CA GLN A 16 -17.43 21.78 -1.90
C GLN A 16 -16.71 20.79 -2.82
N LEU A 17 -16.98 19.48 -2.69
CA LEU A 17 -16.36 18.46 -3.53
C LEU A 17 -16.88 18.47 -4.97
N LEU A 18 -18.01 19.14 -5.24
CA LEU A 18 -18.53 19.33 -6.60
C LEU A 18 -17.80 20.45 -7.36
N GLY A 19 -16.97 21.24 -6.66
CA GLY A 19 -16.21 22.35 -7.23
C GLY A 19 -14.83 21.92 -7.75
N ASP A 20 -13.92 22.89 -7.85
CA ASP A 20 -12.53 22.60 -8.20
C ASP A 20 -11.80 21.99 -6.99
N ILE A 21 -11.79 20.65 -6.94
CA ILE A 21 -11.18 19.89 -5.86
C ILE A 21 -9.73 20.32 -5.64
N ALA A 22 -8.95 20.59 -6.69
CA ALA A 22 -7.54 20.92 -6.59
C ALA A 22 -7.25 22.18 -5.75
N THR A 23 -8.25 23.05 -5.57
CA THR A 23 -8.14 24.28 -4.77
C THR A 23 -8.48 24.09 -3.30
N LEU A 24 -9.12 22.98 -2.93
CA LEU A 24 -9.51 22.72 -1.55
C LEU A 24 -8.28 22.45 -0.67
N PRO A 25 -8.29 22.81 0.62
CA PRO A 25 -7.30 22.33 1.58
C PRO A 25 -7.31 20.79 1.68
N ASP A 26 -6.15 20.18 1.95
CA ASP A 26 -6.02 18.72 2.04
C ASP A 26 -7.01 18.13 3.07
N ASP A 27 -7.13 18.74 4.25
CA ASP A 27 -8.05 18.29 5.31
C ASP A 27 -9.52 18.24 4.85
N ALA A 28 -9.94 19.17 3.99
CA ALA A 28 -11.31 19.24 3.48
C ALA A 28 -11.64 18.12 2.48
N VAL A 29 -10.62 17.47 1.94
CA VAL A 29 -10.74 16.29 1.07
C VAL A 29 -10.56 15.00 1.87
N MET A 30 -9.71 15.04 2.89
CA MET A 30 -9.33 13.87 3.68
C MET A 30 -10.47 13.28 4.49
N GLN A 31 -11.29 14.11 5.14
CA GLN A 31 -12.46 13.63 5.91
C GLN A 31 -13.46 12.84 5.03
N PRO A 32 -13.92 13.36 3.87
CA PRO A 32 -14.74 12.60 2.92
C PRO A 32 -14.15 11.24 2.51
N LEU A 33 -12.82 11.15 2.32
CA LEU A 33 -12.17 9.90 1.97
C LEU A 33 -12.17 8.89 3.12
N GLU A 34 -12.00 9.35 4.36
CA GLU A 34 -12.11 8.51 5.55
C GLU A 34 -13.52 7.92 5.66
N GLU A 35 -14.55 8.71 5.35
CA GLU A 35 -15.94 8.24 5.36
C GLU A 35 -16.24 7.22 4.26
N ILE A 36 -15.72 7.42 3.04
CA ILE A 36 -15.84 6.40 1.99
C ILE A 36 -15.14 5.10 2.42
N ALA A 37 -13.91 5.21 2.91
CA ALA A 37 -13.07 4.07 3.28
C ALA A 37 -13.67 3.28 4.45
N SER A 38 -14.06 3.98 5.51
CA SER A 38 -14.62 3.39 6.73
C SER A 38 -16.10 3.02 6.59
N GLY A 39 -16.88 3.81 5.86
CA GLY A 39 -18.31 3.62 5.68
C GLY A 39 -18.60 2.27 5.03
N SER A 40 -17.91 1.97 3.93
CA SER A 40 -18.04 0.71 3.21
C SER A 40 -17.77 -0.51 4.10
N SER A 41 -16.79 -0.42 5.01
CA SER A 41 -16.42 -1.48 5.96
C SER A 41 -17.42 -1.68 7.11
N ASN A 42 -18.08 -0.61 7.53
CA ASN A 42 -18.94 -0.62 8.73
C ASN A 42 -20.42 -0.78 8.40
N PHE A 43 -20.88 -0.26 7.26
CA PHE A 43 -22.30 -0.20 6.90
C PHE A 43 -22.62 -0.90 5.57
N GLY A 44 -21.60 -1.51 4.93
CA GLY A 44 -21.72 -2.14 3.63
C GLY A 44 -21.66 -1.15 2.47
N LEU A 45 -21.84 -1.65 1.25
CA LEU A 45 -21.73 -0.84 0.04
C LEU A 45 -23.00 -0.04 -0.23
N LEU A 46 -22.94 1.26 0.09
CA LEU A 46 -23.97 2.23 -0.29
C LEU A 46 -23.62 2.84 -1.65
N ALA A 47 -24.62 2.95 -2.54
CA ALA A 47 -24.45 3.50 -3.89
C ALA A 47 -23.80 4.90 -3.88
N GLU A 48 -24.16 5.74 -2.90
CA GLU A 48 -23.59 7.08 -2.78
C GLU A 48 -22.07 7.07 -2.55
N TRP A 49 -21.54 6.15 -1.74
CA TRP A 49 -20.09 6.07 -1.50
C TRP A 49 -19.34 5.55 -2.72
N VAL A 50 -19.95 4.61 -3.45
CA VAL A 50 -19.40 4.10 -4.72
C VAL A 50 -19.35 5.22 -5.77
N GLU A 51 -20.44 5.94 -5.95
CA GLU A 51 -20.52 7.06 -6.90
C GLU A 51 -19.52 8.17 -6.55
N TRP A 52 -19.45 8.56 -5.28
CA TRP A 52 -18.48 9.57 -4.83
C TRP A 52 -17.04 9.09 -4.99
N PHE A 53 -16.74 7.84 -4.66
CA PHE A 53 -15.40 7.29 -4.87
C PHE A 53 -15.00 7.33 -6.35
N HIS A 54 -15.87 6.86 -7.25
CA HIS A 54 -15.62 6.91 -8.70
C HIS A 54 -15.47 8.34 -9.23
N TYR A 55 -16.22 9.29 -8.68
CA TYR A 55 -16.10 10.71 -9.04
C TYR A 55 -14.78 11.33 -8.55
N LEU A 56 -14.35 11.02 -7.32
CA LEU A 56 -13.19 11.62 -6.68
C LEU A 56 -11.87 11.01 -7.15
N LEU A 57 -11.81 9.67 -7.32
CA LEU A 57 -10.57 8.93 -7.64
C LEU A 57 -9.74 9.57 -8.78
N PRO A 58 -10.27 9.81 -10.00
CA PRO A 58 -9.47 10.34 -11.10
C PRO A 58 -8.94 11.75 -10.83
N GLN A 59 -9.63 12.54 -9.99
CA GLN A 59 -9.23 13.91 -9.65
C GLN A 59 -8.15 13.91 -8.56
N LEU A 60 -8.25 13.00 -7.60
CA LEU A 60 -7.37 12.94 -6.44
C LEU A 60 -6.05 12.22 -6.72
N ILE A 61 -6.04 11.27 -7.65
CA ILE A 61 -4.82 10.53 -8.00
C ILE A 61 -3.80 11.39 -8.78
N VAL A 62 -4.23 12.48 -9.41
CA VAL A 62 -3.35 13.43 -10.10
C VAL A 62 -3.06 14.68 -9.28
N ARG A 63 -3.71 14.82 -8.12
CA ARG A 63 -3.56 15.97 -7.24
C ARG A 63 -2.20 15.94 -6.57
N ARG A 64 -1.53 17.09 -6.51
CA ARG A 64 -0.33 17.27 -5.68
C ARG A 64 -0.73 17.54 -4.25
N TRP A 65 -0.33 16.64 -3.36
CA TRP A 65 -0.57 16.73 -1.93
C TRP A 65 0.59 17.44 -1.25
N LYS A 66 0.32 18.13 -0.13
CA LYS A 66 1.42 18.56 0.73
C LYS A 66 2.08 17.33 1.34
N PRO A 67 3.39 17.39 1.66
CA PRO A 67 4.03 16.33 2.43
C PRO A 67 3.28 16.09 3.74
N THR A 68 2.78 14.87 3.93
CA THR A 68 2.02 14.42 5.10
C THR A 68 2.58 13.09 5.57
N TYR A 69 2.30 12.72 6.83
CA TYR A 69 2.76 11.44 7.37
C TYR A 69 2.10 10.24 6.65
N PHE A 70 0.81 10.37 6.33
CA PHE A 70 0.04 9.44 5.50
C PHE A 70 -0.25 10.07 4.15
N GLN A 71 0.02 9.34 3.07
CA GLN A 71 -0.34 9.77 1.73
C GLN A 71 -1.85 9.61 1.55
N PRO A 72 -2.58 10.65 1.10
CA PRO A 72 -4.02 10.58 0.86
C PRO A 72 -4.45 9.43 -0.07
N ALA A 73 -3.56 9.02 -0.97
CA ALA A 73 -3.79 7.88 -1.85
C ALA A 73 -3.96 6.55 -1.08
N GLU A 74 -3.38 6.39 0.11
CA GLU A 74 -3.57 5.21 0.96
C GLU A 74 -5.05 4.95 1.28
N ARG A 75 -5.83 6.02 1.49
CA ARG A 75 -7.28 5.92 1.69
C ARG A 75 -8.03 5.56 0.42
N LEU A 76 -7.52 5.99 -0.74
CA LEU A 76 -8.08 5.57 -2.02
C LEU A 76 -7.87 4.07 -2.25
N PHE A 77 -6.70 3.54 -1.89
CA PHE A 77 -6.46 2.09 -1.88
C PHE A 77 -7.41 1.36 -0.94
N THR A 78 -7.55 1.82 0.31
CA THR A 78 -8.49 1.22 1.28
C THR A 78 -9.94 1.26 0.78
N ALA A 79 -10.41 2.42 0.32
CA ALA A 79 -11.75 2.58 -0.22
C ALA A 79 -11.99 1.63 -1.40
N PHE A 80 -11.05 1.54 -2.34
CA PHE A 80 -11.15 0.61 -3.47
C PHE A 80 -11.25 -0.84 -2.99
N MET A 81 -10.37 -1.25 -2.07
CA MET A 81 -10.35 -2.63 -1.57
C MET A 81 -11.60 -3.02 -0.79
N ASN A 82 -12.23 -2.06 -0.10
CA ASN A 82 -13.51 -2.27 0.57
C ASN A 82 -14.68 -2.33 -0.40
N GLN A 83 -14.65 -1.57 -1.50
CA GLN A 83 -15.69 -1.59 -2.53
C GLN A 83 -15.58 -2.80 -3.46
N HIS A 84 -14.37 -3.32 -3.64
CA HIS A 84 -14.06 -4.44 -4.52
C HIS A 84 -13.24 -5.52 -3.81
N PRO A 85 -13.78 -6.14 -2.74
CA PRO A 85 -13.04 -7.11 -1.95
C PRO A 85 -12.74 -8.41 -2.73
N ASP A 86 -13.58 -8.75 -3.72
CA ASP A 86 -13.44 -9.92 -4.60
C ASP A 86 -12.99 -9.56 -6.00
N VAL A 87 -11.89 -10.18 -6.43
CA VAL A 87 -11.44 -10.12 -7.83
C VAL A 87 -12.37 -10.86 -8.80
N GLU A 88 -13.21 -11.77 -8.31
CA GLU A 88 -14.19 -12.54 -9.10
C GLU A 88 -15.60 -11.92 -9.05
N GLY A 89 -15.75 -10.78 -8.37
CA GLY A 89 -17.02 -10.08 -8.22
C GLY A 89 -17.57 -9.54 -9.54
N THR A 90 -18.83 -9.08 -9.49
CA THR A 90 -19.44 -8.41 -10.66
C THR A 90 -18.74 -7.07 -10.91
N LEU A 91 -18.15 -6.93 -12.10
CA LEU A 91 -17.46 -5.71 -12.50
C LEU A 91 -18.46 -4.62 -12.94
N PRO A 92 -18.18 -3.34 -12.65
CA PRO A 92 -18.94 -2.23 -13.21
C PRO A 92 -18.90 -2.18 -14.75
N TYR A 93 -17.76 -2.54 -15.34
CA TYR A 93 -17.53 -2.68 -16.78
C TYR A 93 -16.32 -3.61 -17.05
N PRO A 94 -16.14 -4.15 -18.28
CA PRO A 94 -15.16 -5.21 -18.54
C PRO A 94 -13.70 -4.88 -18.19
N GLU A 95 -13.26 -3.64 -18.40
CA GLU A 95 -11.87 -3.18 -18.21
C GLU A 95 -11.59 -2.61 -16.81
N PHE A 96 -12.54 -2.71 -15.87
CA PHE A 96 -12.50 -1.99 -14.59
C PHE A 96 -11.22 -2.21 -13.78
N TYR A 97 -10.76 -3.47 -13.63
CA TYR A 97 -9.53 -3.74 -12.88
C TYR A 97 -8.27 -3.35 -13.63
N ASP A 98 -8.26 -3.42 -14.97
CA ASP A 98 -7.13 -2.95 -15.76
C ASP A 98 -6.95 -1.44 -15.60
N ASP A 99 -8.06 -0.68 -15.62
CA ASP A 99 -8.06 0.76 -15.39
C ASP A 99 -7.65 1.09 -13.94
N ALA A 100 -8.11 0.31 -12.96
CA ALA A 100 -7.69 0.46 -11.57
C ALA A 100 -6.19 0.18 -11.37
N LEU A 101 -5.63 -0.84 -12.04
CA LEU A 101 -4.20 -1.14 -12.04
C LEU A 101 -3.38 -0.07 -12.78
N HIS A 102 -3.89 0.47 -13.89
CA HIS A 102 -3.27 1.56 -14.63
C HIS A 102 -3.31 2.91 -13.91
N THR A 103 -4.18 3.06 -12.91
CA THR A 103 -4.31 4.26 -12.08
C THR A 103 -3.66 4.05 -10.71
N LEU A 104 -4.34 3.38 -9.79
CA LEU A 104 -3.87 3.11 -8.43
C LEU A 104 -2.62 2.23 -8.44
N GLY A 105 -2.62 1.14 -9.21
CA GLY A 105 -1.48 0.21 -9.28
C GLY A 105 -0.18 0.84 -9.82
N ARG A 106 -0.27 1.95 -10.54
CA ARG A 106 0.89 2.70 -11.06
C ARG A 106 1.20 3.99 -10.28
N TYR A 107 0.37 4.36 -9.31
CA TYR A 107 0.48 5.67 -8.66
C TYR A 107 1.83 5.90 -7.97
N ILE A 108 2.36 4.89 -7.29
CA ILE A 108 3.69 4.98 -6.64
C ILE A 108 4.83 5.15 -7.64
N MET A 109 4.63 4.74 -8.90
CA MET A 109 5.57 4.93 -10.00
C MET A 109 5.33 6.24 -10.76
N SER A 110 4.43 7.10 -10.28
CA SER A 110 4.17 8.38 -10.92
C SER A 110 5.38 9.31 -10.80
N PRO A 111 5.57 10.25 -11.74
CA PRO A 111 6.64 11.25 -11.67
C PRO A 111 6.61 12.14 -10.41
N ILE A 112 5.53 12.11 -9.62
CA ILE A 112 5.42 12.82 -8.34
C ILE A 112 6.44 12.25 -7.33
N PHE A 113 6.64 10.92 -7.35
CA PHE A 113 7.54 10.21 -6.43
C PHE A 113 8.91 9.90 -7.04
N TRP A 114 9.04 10.12 -8.35
CA TRP A 114 10.25 9.89 -9.12
C TRP A 114 10.69 11.13 -9.90
N PRO A 115 10.87 12.30 -9.24
CA PRO A 115 11.33 13.50 -9.92
C PRO A 115 12.69 13.23 -10.59
N ASP A 116 12.80 13.56 -11.87
CA ASP A 116 14.01 13.32 -12.68
C ASP A 116 14.51 11.86 -12.69
N GLY A 117 13.62 10.91 -12.38
CA GLY A 117 13.94 9.48 -12.32
C GLY A 117 14.55 9.01 -10.99
N GLU A 118 14.65 9.89 -9.99
CA GLU A 118 15.17 9.58 -8.66
C GLU A 118 14.05 9.44 -7.65
N LEU A 119 14.17 8.50 -6.71
CA LEU A 119 13.15 8.28 -5.69
C LEU A 119 13.13 9.41 -4.66
N ASP A 120 11.98 10.07 -4.53
CA ASP A 120 11.68 10.93 -3.39
C ASP A 120 11.21 10.06 -2.21
N PHE A 121 12.16 9.50 -1.46
CA PHE A 121 11.85 8.59 -0.35
C PHE A 121 11.07 9.26 0.79
N ALA A 122 11.19 10.59 0.95
CA ALA A 122 10.48 11.31 1.99
C ALA A 122 8.98 11.32 1.70
N ASN A 123 8.59 11.66 0.46
CA ASN A 123 7.19 11.67 0.06
C ASN A 123 6.65 10.27 -0.30
N CYS A 124 7.44 9.43 -0.95
CA CYS A 124 7.01 8.11 -1.43
C CYS A 124 6.95 7.05 -0.32
N LEU A 125 7.93 7.05 0.58
CA LEU A 125 8.10 5.99 1.59
C LEU A 125 7.82 6.48 3.02
N SER A 126 7.36 7.74 3.15
CA SER A 126 7.19 8.45 4.43
C SER A 126 8.47 8.46 5.29
N LYS A 127 9.65 8.48 4.66
CA LYS A 127 10.95 8.45 5.35
C LYS A 127 11.49 9.85 5.54
N TRP A 128 11.05 10.50 6.61
CA TRP A 128 11.53 11.82 7.02
C TRP A 128 12.05 11.76 8.45
N THR A 129 13.26 12.28 8.65
CA THR A 129 13.83 12.49 9.98
C THR A 129 13.15 13.71 10.62
N GLY A 130 12.05 13.45 11.32
CA GLY A 130 11.37 14.46 12.14
C GLY A 130 12.23 14.92 13.32
N PRO A 131 11.64 15.62 14.31
CA PRO A 131 12.36 16.09 15.50
C PRO A 131 13.04 14.99 16.33
N SER A 132 12.60 13.73 16.19
CA SER A 132 13.22 12.58 16.82
C SER A 132 14.58 12.21 16.24
N GLY A 133 14.90 12.67 15.03
CA GLY A 133 16.10 12.26 14.28
C GLY A 133 16.02 10.85 13.70
N VAL A 134 14.84 10.22 13.72
CA VAL A 134 14.63 8.84 13.30
C VAL A 134 13.58 8.80 12.19
N ALA A 135 13.89 8.13 11.07
CA ALA A 135 13.05 8.10 9.86
C ALA A 135 12.13 6.86 9.76
N GLY A 136 12.31 5.85 10.62
CA GLY A 136 11.48 4.66 10.63
C GLY A 136 11.85 3.64 9.56
N TRP A 137 13.14 3.48 9.22
CA TRP A 137 13.57 2.54 8.17
C TRP A 137 13.31 1.07 8.50
N TRP A 138 13.10 0.72 9.77
CA TRP A 138 12.64 -0.61 10.16
C TRP A 138 11.16 -0.87 9.83
N ARG A 139 10.38 0.14 9.43
CA ARG A 139 8.98 -0.02 9.00
C ARG A 139 8.92 0.05 7.49
N ALA A 140 8.05 -0.72 6.84
CA ALA A 140 7.78 -0.51 5.42
C ALA A 140 7.07 0.84 5.24
N GLY A 141 7.31 1.52 4.11
CA GLY A 141 6.54 2.71 3.77
C GLY A 141 5.05 2.37 3.60
N ASN A 142 4.17 3.28 3.98
CA ASN A 142 2.75 3.00 3.95
C ASN A 142 2.22 2.92 2.51
N LEU A 143 2.59 3.90 1.67
CA LEU A 143 2.19 3.92 0.26
C LEU A 143 2.77 2.73 -0.54
N ILE A 144 4.01 2.32 -0.27
CA ILE A 144 4.58 1.11 -0.89
C ILE A 144 3.81 -0.14 -0.46
N SER A 145 3.44 -0.24 0.82
CA SER A 145 2.63 -1.35 1.31
C SER A 145 1.26 -1.39 0.63
N ALA A 146 0.55 -0.27 0.59
CA ALA A 146 -0.74 -0.15 -0.09
C ALA A 146 -0.65 -0.55 -1.57
N SER A 147 0.38 -0.05 -2.27
CA SER A 147 0.58 -0.30 -3.70
C SER A 147 0.93 -1.75 -4.00
N LEU A 148 1.84 -2.35 -3.22
CA LEU A 148 2.24 -3.75 -3.40
C LEU A 148 1.09 -4.71 -3.09
N PHE A 149 0.34 -4.47 -2.00
CA PHE A 149 -0.85 -5.27 -1.71
C PHE A 149 -1.94 -5.12 -2.75
N PHE A 150 -2.16 -3.90 -3.27
CA PHE A 150 -3.12 -3.66 -4.33
C PHE A 150 -2.78 -4.44 -5.59
N SER A 151 -1.56 -4.30 -6.09
CA SER A 151 -1.11 -5.05 -7.26
C SER A 151 -1.12 -6.56 -7.01
N ALA A 152 -0.65 -7.02 -5.83
CA ALA A 152 -0.69 -8.43 -5.48
C ALA A 152 -2.12 -8.99 -5.40
N LYS A 153 -3.11 -8.17 -5.04
CA LYS A 153 -4.52 -8.58 -4.97
C LYS A 153 -5.16 -8.65 -6.36
N TYR A 154 -5.01 -7.59 -7.17
CA TYR A 154 -5.80 -7.41 -8.39
C TYR A 154 -5.10 -7.84 -9.68
N LEU A 155 -3.79 -8.07 -9.70
CA LEU A 155 -3.12 -8.60 -10.89
C LEU A 155 -3.58 -10.02 -11.18
N ALA A 156 -3.77 -10.32 -12.47
CA ALA A 156 -3.92 -11.69 -12.94
C ALA A 156 -2.71 -12.53 -12.53
N ALA A 157 -2.94 -13.74 -12.02
CA ALA A 157 -1.91 -14.61 -11.46
C ALA A 157 -0.72 -14.82 -12.42
N SER A 158 -0.98 -14.93 -13.73
CA SER A 158 0.04 -15.09 -14.77
C SER A 158 1.03 -13.93 -14.87
N ASN A 159 0.67 -12.74 -14.36
CA ASN A 159 1.46 -11.53 -14.47
C ASN A 159 2.23 -11.20 -13.18
N VAL A 160 1.87 -11.82 -12.04
CA VAL A 160 2.42 -11.45 -10.73
C VAL A 160 3.92 -11.70 -10.64
N GLU A 161 4.41 -12.84 -11.14
CA GLU A 161 5.84 -13.15 -11.09
C GLU A 161 6.66 -12.10 -11.85
N ALA A 162 6.33 -11.86 -13.12
CA ALA A 162 7.03 -10.89 -13.96
C ALA A 162 6.93 -9.47 -13.41
N TRP A 163 5.76 -9.08 -12.92
CA TRP A 163 5.56 -7.79 -12.26
C TRP A 163 6.42 -7.66 -11.00
N PHE A 164 6.41 -8.65 -10.11
CA PHE A 164 7.16 -8.55 -8.86
C PHE A 164 8.67 -8.60 -9.09
N ARG A 165 9.14 -9.35 -10.11
CA ARG A 165 10.53 -9.29 -10.59
C ARG A 165 10.90 -7.87 -11.07
N SER A 166 9.98 -7.15 -11.69
CA SER A 166 10.22 -5.75 -12.08
C SER A 166 10.32 -4.81 -10.87
N VAL A 167 9.49 -5.03 -9.85
CA VAL A 167 9.52 -4.28 -8.58
C VAL A 167 10.89 -4.40 -7.89
N ILE A 168 11.41 -5.62 -7.77
CA ILE A 168 12.72 -5.86 -7.13
C ILE A 168 13.89 -5.41 -8.01
N GLY A 169 13.67 -5.28 -9.33
CA GLY A 169 14.69 -4.89 -10.30
C GLY A 169 15.00 -3.39 -10.32
N ILE A 170 14.19 -2.56 -9.67
CA ILE A 170 14.45 -1.12 -9.53
C ILE A 170 15.72 -0.94 -8.69
N SER A 171 16.73 -0.29 -9.27
CA SER A 171 18.10 -0.23 -8.72
C SER A 171 18.33 0.85 -7.65
N ASP A 172 17.27 1.42 -7.07
CA ASP A 172 17.39 2.37 -5.97
C ASP A 172 17.53 1.64 -4.63
N ARG A 173 18.54 1.99 -3.83
CA ARG A 173 18.86 1.29 -2.58
C ARG A 173 17.80 1.48 -1.50
N HIS A 174 17.15 2.65 -1.44
CA HIS A 174 16.08 2.91 -0.49
C HIS A 174 14.84 2.12 -0.85
N TRP A 175 14.51 2.07 -2.14
CA TRP A 175 13.43 1.24 -2.69
C TRP A 175 13.65 -0.22 -2.37
N GLN A 176 14.80 -0.78 -2.73
CA GLN A 176 15.09 -2.21 -2.52
C GLN A 176 15.08 -2.57 -1.03
N LEU A 177 15.65 -1.72 -0.18
CA LEU A 177 15.58 -1.91 1.27
C LEU A 177 14.13 -1.96 1.76
N GLN A 178 13.29 -1.03 1.31
CA GLN A 178 11.87 -1.00 1.71
C GLN A 178 11.04 -2.15 1.14
N VAL A 179 11.35 -2.66 -0.06
CA VAL A 179 10.74 -3.88 -0.60
C VAL A 179 11.11 -5.09 0.27
N ILE A 180 12.36 -5.20 0.73
CA ILE A 180 12.80 -6.25 1.64
C ILE A 180 12.15 -6.11 3.03
N THR A 181 12.04 -4.89 3.54
CA THR A 181 11.28 -4.60 4.77
C THR A 181 9.83 -5.05 4.63
N TRP A 182 9.18 -4.69 3.53
CA TRP A 182 7.80 -5.09 3.23
C TRP A 182 7.66 -6.61 3.12
N LEU A 183 8.54 -7.31 2.38
CA LEU A 183 8.52 -8.77 2.28
C LEU A 183 8.65 -9.43 3.66
N THR A 184 9.55 -8.91 4.50
CA THR A 184 9.80 -9.46 5.84
C THR A 184 8.58 -9.32 6.75
N GLY A 185 7.93 -8.14 6.75
CA GLY A 185 6.74 -7.87 7.55
C GLY A 185 5.45 -8.46 6.99
N ALA A 186 5.31 -8.50 5.67
CA ALA A 186 4.16 -9.07 4.97
C ALA A 186 4.21 -10.60 4.88
N ASN A 187 5.30 -11.23 5.34
CA ASN A 187 5.47 -12.67 5.26
C ASN A 187 4.26 -13.47 5.80
N PRO A 188 3.67 -13.16 6.97
CA PRO A 188 2.51 -13.91 7.48
C PRO A 188 1.30 -13.91 6.54
N ILE A 189 1.01 -12.79 5.88
CA ILE A 189 -0.12 -12.72 4.93
C ILE A 189 0.23 -13.39 3.61
N LEU A 190 1.49 -13.29 3.17
CA LEU A 190 2.00 -13.94 1.96
C LEU A 190 2.09 -15.48 2.11
N THR A 191 2.36 -16.00 3.29
CA THR A 191 2.37 -17.46 3.55
C THR A 191 0.99 -17.99 3.93
N GLY A 192 0.05 -17.12 4.28
CA GLY A 192 -1.29 -17.48 4.74
C GLY A 192 -1.37 -17.89 6.20
N GLU A 193 -0.37 -17.54 7.01
CA GLU A 193 -0.48 -17.55 8.47
C GLU A 193 -1.59 -16.61 8.95
N ILE A 194 -1.74 -15.45 8.30
CA ILE A 194 -2.88 -14.55 8.46
C ILE A 194 -3.59 -14.35 7.12
N ASN A 195 -4.86 -13.95 7.18
CA ASN A 195 -5.73 -13.83 6.02
C ASN A 195 -6.06 -12.39 5.66
N GLN A 196 -5.98 -11.46 6.62
CA GLN A 196 -6.46 -10.09 6.45
C GLN A 196 -5.39 -9.06 6.87
N PRO A 197 -5.35 -7.87 6.22
CA PRO A 197 -4.45 -6.79 6.63
C PRO A 197 -4.67 -6.34 8.08
N ALA A 198 -5.90 -6.45 8.60
CA ALA A 198 -6.24 -6.13 9.98
C ALA A 198 -5.60 -7.07 11.03
N GLU A 199 -5.05 -8.21 10.60
CA GLU A 199 -4.35 -9.16 11.47
C GLU A 199 -2.84 -8.90 11.52
N LEU A 200 -2.33 -7.95 10.73
CA LEU A 200 -0.93 -7.54 10.80
C LEU A 200 -0.65 -6.90 12.17
N PRO A 201 0.50 -7.20 12.80
CA PRO A 201 0.82 -6.70 14.13
C PRO A 201 1.08 -5.19 14.09
N GLU A 202 0.22 -4.41 14.76
CA GLU A 202 0.46 -2.99 14.94
C GLU A 202 1.77 -2.74 15.68
N ASN A 203 2.64 -1.90 15.12
CA ASN A 203 3.96 -1.58 15.67
C ASN A 203 4.88 -2.81 15.85
N GLY A 204 4.65 -3.87 15.08
CA GLY A 204 5.51 -5.05 15.06
C GLY A 204 6.91 -4.75 14.47
N PRO A 205 7.86 -5.69 14.61
CA PRO A 205 9.11 -5.63 13.87
C PRO A 205 8.81 -5.69 12.37
N PHE A 206 9.41 -4.79 11.58
CA PHE A 206 9.11 -4.68 10.15
C PHE A 206 7.64 -4.36 9.89
N ASP A 207 7.10 -3.41 10.65
CA ASP A 207 5.72 -2.93 10.54
C ASP A 207 5.31 -2.71 9.08
N VAL A 208 4.20 -3.33 8.69
CA VAL A 208 3.61 -3.26 7.36
C VAL A 208 2.15 -2.89 7.54
N GLY A 209 1.74 -1.84 6.86
CA GLY A 209 0.38 -1.34 6.88
C GLY A 209 0.27 -0.11 6.00
N TRP A 210 -0.94 0.44 5.94
CA TRP A 210 -1.18 1.73 5.33
C TRP A 210 -2.40 2.36 6.00
N ASP A 211 -2.65 3.62 5.69
CA ASP A 211 -3.76 4.32 6.32
C ASP A 211 -5.09 3.61 6.07
N TRP A 212 -5.79 3.32 7.17
CA TRP A 212 -7.01 2.53 7.22
C TRP A 212 -6.92 1.06 6.71
N SER A 213 -5.72 0.46 6.63
CA SER A 213 -5.59 -0.96 6.24
C SER A 213 -6.39 -1.91 7.13
N HIS A 214 -6.52 -1.60 8.43
CA HIS A 214 -7.31 -2.36 9.41
C HIS A 214 -8.82 -2.36 9.10
N ALA A 215 -9.31 -1.40 8.31
CA ALA A 215 -10.69 -1.34 7.88
C ALA A 215 -10.96 -2.19 6.64
N VAL A 216 -9.92 -2.73 5.99
CA VAL A 216 -10.09 -3.65 4.86
C VAL A 216 -10.60 -4.99 5.35
N LYS A 217 -11.84 -5.31 4.97
CA LYS A 217 -12.46 -6.61 5.25
C LYS A 217 -12.64 -7.35 3.92
N GLY A 218 -12.21 -8.61 3.87
CA GLY A 218 -12.57 -9.51 2.76
C GLY A 218 -14.08 -9.61 2.58
N SER A 219 -14.48 -10.08 1.40
CA SER A 219 -15.88 -10.28 0.97
C SER A 219 -16.65 -11.27 1.84
N ASP A 220 -15.95 -12.29 2.32
CA ASP A 220 -16.42 -13.25 3.29
C ASP A 220 -15.58 -13.14 4.56
N VAL A 221 -16.25 -13.14 5.71
CA VAL A 221 -15.61 -13.31 7.03
C VAL A 221 -14.88 -14.66 7.02
N GLY A 222 -13.59 -14.66 6.66
CA GLY A 222 -12.74 -15.86 6.56
C GLY A 222 -12.06 -16.09 5.20
N GLY A 223 -12.38 -15.30 4.16
CA GLY A 223 -11.66 -15.35 2.89
C GLY A 223 -10.23 -14.82 3.01
N SER A 224 -9.31 -15.27 2.15
CA SER A 224 -7.95 -14.71 2.12
C SER A 224 -7.93 -13.40 1.33
N PHE A 225 -7.27 -12.37 1.86
CA PHE A 225 -7.16 -11.07 1.22
C PHE A 225 -6.44 -11.12 -0.14
N LEU A 226 -5.41 -11.97 -0.24
CA LEU A 226 -4.64 -12.17 -1.47
C LEU A 226 -4.95 -13.55 -2.10
N PRO A 227 -5.11 -13.63 -3.43
CA PRO A 227 -5.21 -14.90 -4.14
C PRO A 227 -4.02 -15.81 -3.84
N LEU A 228 -4.28 -17.13 -3.72
CA LEU A 228 -3.23 -18.11 -3.38
C LEU A 228 -2.08 -18.10 -4.40
N ASP A 229 -2.40 -18.10 -5.69
CA ASP A 229 -1.40 -18.15 -6.76
C ASP A 229 -0.54 -16.87 -6.77
N ASN A 230 -1.15 -15.71 -6.52
CA ASN A 230 -0.46 -14.44 -6.44
C ASN A 230 0.55 -14.43 -5.28
N ARG A 231 0.14 -14.93 -4.11
CA ARG A 231 1.03 -15.06 -2.95
C ARG A 231 2.20 -16.00 -3.20
N ARG A 232 1.94 -17.16 -3.79
CA ARG A 232 2.98 -18.14 -4.15
C ARG A 232 4.01 -17.53 -5.08
N ALA A 233 3.57 -16.86 -6.15
CA ALA A 233 4.47 -16.21 -7.09
C ALA A 233 5.38 -15.16 -6.40
N ILE A 234 4.84 -14.35 -5.49
CA ILE A 234 5.65 -13.37 -4.73
C ILE A 234 6.66 -14.06 -3.81
N VAL A 235 6.23 -15.10 -3.09
CA VAL A 235 7.10 -15.86 -2.18
C VAL A 235 8.23 -16.57 -2.94
N GLU A 236 7.92 -17.19 -4.09
CA GLU A 236 8.92 -17.83 -4.96
C GLU A 236 9.95 -16.82 -5.48
N VAL A 237 9.51 -15.66 -5.96
CA VAL A 237 10.43 -14.60 -6.36
C VAL A 237 11.29 -14.13 -5.20
N ALA A 238 10.72 -14.02 -3.98
CA ALA A 238 11.46 -13.63 -2.78
C ALA A 238 12.53 -14.67 -2.37
N HIS A 239 12.22 -15.97 -2.51
CA HIS A 239 13.20 -17.05 -2.31
C HIS A 239 14.40 -16.94 -3.27
N ASP A 240 14.16 -16.51 -4.51
CA ASP A 240 15.19 -16.35 -5.54
C ASP A 240 16.02 -15.07 -5.41
N MET A 241 15.65 -14.13 -4.53
CA MET A 241 16.30 -12.82 -4.43
C MET A 241 17.76 -12.95 -3.99
N LYS A 242 18.68 -12.35 -4.75
CA LYS A 242 20.09 -12.22 -4.40
C LYS A 242 20.33 -10.93 -3.61
N VAL A 243 20.07 -10.97 -2.31
CA VAL A 243 20.13 -9.78 -1.43
C VAL A 243 21.50 -9.50 -0.83
N GLY A 244 22.46 -10.42 -0.94
CA GLY A 244 23.78 -10.29 -0.29
C GLY A 244 24.54 -9.03 -0.66
N ALA A 245 24.64 -8.71 -1.96
CA ALA A 245 25.32 -7.51 -2.44
C ALA A 245 24.63 -6.23 -1.94
N LEU A 246 23.29 -6.19 -1.96
CA LEU A 246 22.53 -5.05 -1.45
C LEU A 246 22.77 -4.82 0.06
N PHE A 247 22.76 -5.89 0.86
CA PHE A 247 23.04 -5.76 2.29
C PHE A 247 24.47 -5.32 2.55
N GLU A 248 25.45 -5.85 1.81
CA GLU A 248 26.83 -5.37 1.88
C GLU A 248 26.92 -3.88 1.54
N ASP A 249 26.31 -3.46 0.44
CA ASP A 249 26.31 -2.06 0.00
C ASP A 249 25.66 -1.13 1.03
N VAL A 250 24.51 -1.50 1.60
CA VAL A 250 23.80 -0.65 2.58
C VAL A 250 24.53 -0.59 3.92
N TRP A 251 25.14 -1.68 4.39
CA TRP A 251 25.79 -1.72 5.71
C TRP A 251 27.25 -1.24 5.70
N THR A 252 27.90 -1.18 4.53
CA THR A 252 29.28 -0.70 4.41
C THR A 252 29.39 0.74 3.92
N ASP A 253 28.37 1.27 3.25
CA ASP A 253 28.36 2.67 2.79
C ASP A 253 28.17 3.64 3.97
N PRO A 254 29.14 4.55 4.26
CA PRO A 254 29.00 5.56 5.29
C PRO A 254 27.80 6.49 5.09
N THR A 255 27.32 6.71 3.86
CA THR A 255 26.14 7.55 3.62
C THR A 255 24.83 6.87 4.05
N MET A 256 24.86 5.56 4.26
CA MET A 256 23.71 4.74 4.65
C MET A 256 23.72 4.36 6.13
N SER A 257 24.71 4.79 6.92
CA SER A 257 24.92 4.30 8.28
C SER A 257 23.73 4.49 9.23
N ALA A 258 23.03 5.62 9.13
CA ALA A 258 21.83 5.88 9.92
C ALA A 258 20.68 4.94 9.53
N ILE A 259 20.52 4.69 8.23
CA ILE A 259 19.51 3.78 7.68
C ILE A 259 19.80 2.35 8.10
N ALA A 260 21.05 1.91 7.98
CA ALA A 260 21.49 0.58 8.38
C ALA A 260 21.32 0.35 9.89
N ALA A 261 21.56 1.37 10.72
CA ALA A 261 21.31 1.31 12.16
C ALA A 261 19.82 1.18 12.48
N GLU A 262 18.96 1.94 11.80
CA GLU A 262 17.51 1.84 11.95
C GLU A 262 16.95 0.50 11.47
N ALA A 263 17.45 -0.04 10.35
CA ALA A 263 17.03 -1.31 9.76
C ALA A 263 17.80 -2.54 10.31
N ALA A 264 18.45 -2.40 11.47
CA ALA A 264 19.23 -3.48 12.07
C ALA A 264 18.37 -4.75 12.28
N GLY A 265 18.93 -5.91 11.96
CA GLY A 265 18.24 -7.20 12.04
C GLY A 265 17.40 -7.54 10.81
N LEU A 266 17.19 -6.61 9.87
CA LEU A 266 16.46 -6.88 8.63
C LEU A 266 17.12 -7.98 7.78
N PRO A 267 18.45 -7.99 7.58
CA PRO A 267 19.09 -9.05 6.80
C PRO A 267 18.82 -10.44 7.37
N GLU A 268 19.04 -10.63 8.66
CA GLU A 268 18.82 -11.91 9.34
C GLU A 268 17.37 -12.34 9.28
N ALA A 269 16.44 -11.40 9.52
CA ALA A 269 15.01 -11.65 9.49
C ALA A 269 14.51 -12.05 8.09
N PHE A 270 15.02 -11.42 7.03
CA PHE A 270 14.69 -11.78 5.65
C PHE A 270 15.25 -13.15 5.28
N LEU A 271 16.54 -13.39 5.54
CA LEU A 271 17.21 -14.66 5.26
C LEU A 271 16.52 -15.82 5.98
N GLN A 272 16.10 -15.61 7.23
CA GLN A 272 15.38 -16.62 8.01
C GLN A 272 14.05 -17.04 7.37
N ARG A 273 13.31 -16.08 6.82
CA ARG A 273 12.00 -16.34 6.20
C ARG A 273 12.11 -16.96 4.82
N TYR A 274 13.10 -16.55 4.03
CA TYR A 274 13.15 -16.86 2.60
C TYR A 274 14.38 -17.65 2.14
N GLN A 275 15.40 -17.91 2.97
CA GLN A 275 16.65 -18.52 2.47
C GLN A 275 17.22 -19.66 3.33
N ILE A 276 16.77 -19.85 4.57
CA ILE A 276 17.33 -20.89 5.46
C ILE A 276 17.01 -22.33 4.99
N ASN A 277 16.03 -22.56 4.11
CA ASN A 277 15.64 -23.91 3.67
C ASN A 277 16.14 -24.34 2.27
N ASN A 278 16.96 -23.53 1.59
CA ASN A 278 17.49 -23.88 0.26
C ASN A 278 18.83 -24.67 0.32
N GLY A 279 19.17 -25.21 1.49
CA GLY A 279 20.45 -25.86 1.79
C GLY A 279 20.35 -27.33 2.21
N SER A 280 19.34 -28.07 1.74
CA SER A 280 19.21 -29.53 1.95
C SER A 280 18.86 -30.26 0.67
#